data_AF-F9DGW5-F1
#
_entry.id   AF-F9DGW5-F1
#
_cell.length_a   1.000
_cell.length_b   1.000
_cell.length_c   1.000
_cell.angle_alpha   90.00
_cell.angle_beta   90.00
_cell.angle_gamma   90.00
#
_symmetry.space_group_name_H-M   'P 1'
#
loop_
_entity.id
_entity.type
_entity.pdbx_description
1 polymer ?
#
loop_
_entity_poly.entity_id
_entity_poly.type
_entity_poly.pdbx_seq_one_letter_code
_entity_poly.pdbx_strand_id
1 'polypeptide(L)'
;MQVHNFRVAELSIRIAFAESEKNNIKLLPSFLPFSAEVSNNDLFFQLTVDDSIRPISKEQRRTIRNFDTGNGDTVVDKLEDGGYQYIIKDITGAECCLLITNKDFTNCSCALNGNYNMRSFGLNNALMLIFAFAGAHKQTLLIHASLVRNNNYGYAFIAKSGTGKSTQVSMWLRYIAGSDLMNDDNPIVRFIDNEFWIFGSPWSGKTPCYRNVKAKLGAITRIDRASTNSVEKLPPIQAFASLLPSCSSMKWDTDIYNAVCDIITKLVETTNIYTLHCLPNKEAAEVCYATISKGL
;
A
#
# COMPACT_ATOMS: atom_id res chain seq x y z
N MET A 1 17.88 -2.07 -22.73
CA MET A 1 16.94 -1.91 -21.60
C MET A 1 17.41 -0.81 -20.70
N GLN A 2 16.54 0.11 -20.30
CA GLN A 2 16.83 1.15 -19.32
C GLN A 2 16.44 0.64 -17.92
N VAL A 3 17.38 0.58 -16.99
CA VAL A 3 17.16 0.04 -15.64
C VAL A 3 17.13 1.17 -14.61
N HIS A 4 16.12 1.15 -13.74
CA HIS A 4 15.97 2.08 -12.62
C HIS A 4 15.80 1.28 -11.33
N ASN A 5 16.45 1.74 -10.27
CA ASN A 5 16.43 1.09 -8.98
C ASN A 5 15.85 2.03 -7.92
N PHE A 6 15.07 1.46 -7.00
CA PHE A 6 14.41 2.18 -5.93
C PHE A 6 14.54 1.43 -4.62
N ARG A 7 14.38 2.15 -3.51
CA ARG A 7 14.26 1.57 -2.18
C ARG A 7 13.02 2.13 -1.50
N VAL A 8 11.99 1.30 -1.36
CA VAL A 8 10.70 1.66 -0.77
C VAL A 8 10.53 0.90 0.53
N ALA A 9 10.32 1.60 1.64
CA ALA A 9 10.28 1.01 2.98
C ALA A 9 11.46 0.07 3.25
N GLU A 10 12.67 0.49 2.85
CA GLU A 10 13.93 -0.27 2.95
C GLU A 10 14.03 -1.54 2.07
N LEU A 11 13.02 -1.85 1.26
CA LEU A 11 13.01 -2.95 0.30
C LEU A 11 13.45 -2.49 -1.09
N SER A 12 14.38 -3.22 -1.72
CA SER A 12 14.98 -2.83 -2.99
C SER A 12 14.18 -3.30 -4.20
N ILE A 13 13.81 -2.40 -5.09
CA ILE A 13 12.96 -2.65 -6.26
C ILE A 13 13.74 -2.30 -7.52
N ARG A 14 13.61 -3.14 -8.55
CA ARG A 14 14.15 -2.86 -9.89
C ARG A 14 13.05 -2.77 -10.93
N ILE A 15 13.13 -1.76 -11.79
CA ILE A 15 12.26 -1.62 -12.96
C ILE A 15 13.13 -1.51 -14.20
N ALA A 16 12.97 -2.45 -15.12
CA ALA A 16 13.68 -2.48 -16.39
C ALA A 16 12.70 -2.20 -17.54
N PHE A 17 12.94 -1.14 -18.31
CA PHE A 17 12.16 -0.82 -19.49
C PHE A 17 12.84 -1.39 -20.74
N ALA A 18 12.11 -2.18 -21.52
CA ALA A 18 12.48 -2.50 -22.89
C ALA A 18 12.55 -1.22 -23.74
N GLU A 19 13.23 -1.29 -24.88
CA GLU A 19 13.34 -0.15 -25.78
C GLU A 19 11.95 0.27 -26.28
N SER A 20 11.59 1.54 -26.02
CA SER A 20 10.26 2.06 -26.29
C SER A 20 10.30 3.59 -26.32
N GLU A 21 9.56 4.19 -27.25
CA GLU A 21 9.33 5.64 -27.24
C GLU A 21 8.32 6.07 -26.16
N LYS A 22 7.48 5.14 -25.70
CA LYS A 22 6.33 5.41 -24.81
C LYS A 22 6.60 5.05 -23.36
N ASN A 23 7.35 3.97 -23.11
CA ASN A 23 7.63 3.47 -21.78
C ASN A 23 8.99 3.93 -21.29
N ASN A 24 8.99 4.72 -20.21
CA ASN A 24 10.19 5.14 -19.50
C ASN A 24 9.84 5.61 -18.09
N ILE A 25 10.86 6.02 -17.35
CA ILE A 25 10.76 6.48 -15.96
C ILE A 25 9.76 7.61 -15.71
N LYS A 26 9.44 8.43 -16.73
CA LYS A 26 8.49 9.54 -16.59
C LYS A 26 7.08 9.06 -16.24
N LEU A 27 6.75 7.78 -16.48
CA LEU A 27 5.49 7.17 -16.06
C LEU A 27 5.36 7.04 -14.53
N LEU A 28 6.45 7.20 -13.77
CA LEU A 28 6.52 6.97 -12.32
C LEU A 28 7.10 8.18 -11.56
N PRO A 29 6.51 9.39 -11.68
CA PRO A 29 7.03 10.55 -10.97
C PRO A 29 6.98 10.38 -9.44
N SER A 30 6.02 9.60 -8.92
CA SER A 30 5.88 9.31 -7.49
C SER A 30 7.00 8.45 -6.91
N PHE A 31 7.75 7.72 -7.75
CA PHE A 31 8.87 6.90 -7.32
C PHE A 31 10.19 7.68 -7.23
N LEU A 32 10.28 8.88 -7.81
CA LEU A 32 11.51 9.69 -7.82
C LEU A 32 12.14 9.86 -6.42
N PRO A 33 11.38 10.17 -5.34
CA PRO A 33 11.94 10.32 -3.99
C PRO A 33 12.51 9.03 -3.39
N PHE A 34 12.25 7.88 -4.01
CA PHE A 34 12.68 6.56 -3.57
C PHE A 34 13.83 6.01 -4.41
N SER A 35 14.39 6.80 -5.33
CA SER A 35 15.53 6.38 -6.16
C SER A 35 16.74 6.05 -5.27
N ALA A 36 17.36 4.90 -5.52
CA ALA A 36 18.51 4.43 -4.74
C ALA A 36 19.40 3.51 -5.57
N GLU A 37 20.68 3.43 -5.22
CA GLU A 37 21.55 2.36 -5.71
C GLU A 37 21.17 1.04 -5.02
N VAL A 38 21.10 -0.04 -5.80
CA VAL A 38 20.63 -1.35 -5.34
C VAL A 38 21.58 -2.43 -5.85
N SER A 39 22.03 -3.29 -4.93
CA SER A 39 22.80 -4.49 -5.25
C SER A 39 21.92 -5.57 -5.90
N ASN A 40 22.48 -6.33 -6.83
CA ASN A 40 21.76 -7.43 -7.50
C ASN A 40 21.33 -8.54 -6.53
N ASN A 41 22.02 -8.71 -5.41
CA ASN A 41 21.79 -9.85 -4.49
C ASN A 41 20.71 -9.59 -3.44
N ASP A 42 20.08 -8.41 -3.42
CA ASP A 42 19.14 -7.99 -2.37
C ASP A 42 17.85 -7.39 -2.94
N LEU A 43 17.38 -7.92 -4.08
CA LEU A 43 16.13 -7.47 -4.70
C LEU A 43 14.92 -8.06 -3.98
N PHE A 44 14.02 -7.18 -3.58
CA PHE A 44 12.68 -7.55 -3.12
C PHE A 44 11.83 -8.04 -4.29
N PHE A 45 11.84 -7.30 -5.41
CA PHE A 45 11.34 -7.78 -6.70
C PHE A 45 11.95 -7.00 -7.87
N GLN A 46 11.79 -7.56 -9.06
CA GLN A 46 12.03 -6.85 -10.31
C GLN A 46 10.81 -6.90 -11.23
N LEU A 47 10.59 -5.81 -11.97
CA LEU A 47 9.57 -5.69 -13.01
C LEU A 47 10.21 -5.33 -14.35
N THR A 48 9.94 -6.13 -15.38
CA THR A 48 10.28 -5.80 -16.77
C THR A 48 9.06 -5.20 -17.48
N VAL A 49 9.20 -3.99 -18.04
CA VAL A 49 8.15 -3.32 -18.81
C VAL A 49 8.45 -3.49 -20.30
N ASP A 50 7.65 -4.31 -20.98
CA ASP A 50 7.80 -4.63 -22.40
C ASP A 50 6.42 -4.83 -23.06
N ASP A 51 6.11 -3.99 -24.05
CA ASP A 51 4.84 -4.04 -24.79
C ASP A 51 4.77 -5.25 -25.77
N SER A 52 5.87 -5.98 -25.95
CA SER A 52 5.89 -7.22 -26.73
C SER A 52 5.24 -8.41 -26.00
N ILE A 53 5.11 -8.31 -24.67
CA ILE A 53 4.50 -9.35 -23.84
C ILE A 53 3.05 -9.57 -24.27
N ARG A 54 2.64 -10.85 -24.28
CA ARG A 54 1.29 -11.27 -24.64
C ARG A 54 0.67 -12.06 -23.49
N PRO A 55 -0.67 -12.07 -23.37
CA PRO A 55 -1.34 -12.89 -22.38
C PRO A 55 -0.96 -14.37 -22.56
N ILE A 56 -0.81 -15.08 -21.45
CA ILE A 56 -0.60 -16.53 -21.45
C ILE A 56 -1.81 -17.21 -22.10
N SER A 57 -1.58 -18.32 -22.80
CA SER A 57 -2.65 -19.04 -23.49
C SER A 57 -3.76 -19.46 -22.51
N LYS A 58 -5.00 -19.59 -23.01
CA LYS A 58 -6.16 -19.90 -22.16
C LYS A 58 -6.07 -21.28 -21.54
N GLU A 59 -5.35 -22.20 -22.18
CA GLU A 59 -5.13 -23.57 -21.74
C GLU A 59 -4.20 -23.62 -20.52
N GLN A 60 -3.27 -22.67 -20.41
CA GLN A 60 -2.25 -22.62 -19.36
C GLN A 60 -2.62 -21.71 -18.18
N ARG A 61 -3.89 -21.28 -18.12
CA ARG A 61 -4.36 -20.37 -17.07
C ARG A 61 -5.80 -20.67 -16.67
N ARG A 62 -6.10 -20.43 -15.40
CA ARG A 62 -7.45 -20.56 -14.84
C ARG A 62 -7.88 -19.24 -14.24
N THR A 63 -8.97 -18.67 -14.75
CA THR A 63 -9.56 -17.46 -14.18
C THR A 63 -10.01 -17.70 -12.75
N ILE A 64 -9.54 -16.83 -11.86
CA ILE A 64 -9.93 -16.82 -10.46
C ILE A 64 -11.20 -15.97 -10.34
N ARG A 65 -11.08 -14.64 -10.52
CA ARG A 65 -12.17 -13.65 -10.37
C ARG A 65 -11.82 -12.30 -11.02
N ASN A 66 -12.82 -11.43 -11.12
CA ASN A 66 -12.67 -9.98 -11.30
C ASN A 66 -12.76 -9.28 -9.93
N PHE A 67 -11.87 -8.32 -9.68
CA PHE A 67 -11.86 -7.52 -8.45
C PHE A 67 -12.10 -6.05 -8.78
N ASP A 68 -13.07 -5.44 -8.12
CA ASP A 68 -13.17 -3.99 -8.04
C ASP A 68 -12.10 -3.49 -7.05
N THR A 69 -11.16 -2.70 -7.57
CA THR A 69 -10.06 -2.12 -6.78
C THR A 69 -10.38 -0.72 -6.25
N GLY A 70 -11.59 -0.19 -6.52
CA GLY A 70 -11.97 1.21 -6.29
C GLY A 70 -11.41 2.17 -7.35
N ASN A 71 -10.44 1.72 -8.16
CA ASN A 71 -9.82 2.47 -9.27
C ASN A 71 -10.12 1.82 -10.63
N GLY A 72 -10.99 0.81 -10.68
CA GLY A 72 -11.30 0.01 -11.86
C GLY A 72 -11.26 -1.49 -11.56
N ASP A 73 -11.56 -2.29 -12.59
CA ASP A 73 -11.60 -3.74 -12.50
C ASP A 73 -10.24 -4.38 -12.76
N THR A 74 -9.88 -5.38 -11.97
CA THR A 74 -8.71 -6.23 -12.22
C THR A 74 -9.15 -7.68 -12.42
N VAL A 75 -8.86 -8.23 -13.60
CA VAL A 75 -9.07 -9.66 -13.91
C VAL A 75 -7.84 -10.43 -13.46
N VAL A 76 -8.03 -11.57 -12.79
CA VAL A 76 -6.91 -12.40 -12.30
C VAL A 76 -7.04 -13.83 -12.78
N ASP A 77 -5.97 -14.34 -13.38
CA ASP A 77 -5.80 -15.75 -13.73
C ASP A 77 -4.64 -16.36 -12.93
N LYS A 78 -4.83 -17.61 -12.49
CA LYS A 78 -3.76 -18.47 -11.95
C LYS A 78 -3.07 -19.20 -13.11
N LEU A 79 -1.75 -19.23 -13.12
CA LEU A 79 -0.95 -19.96 -14.11
C LEU A 79 -0.60 -21.37 -13.62
N GLU A 80 -0.31 -22.28 -14.54
CA GLU A 80 0.08 -23.67 -14.24
C GLU A 80 1.37 -23.77 -13.41
N ASP A 81 2.31 -22.85 -13.61
CA ASP A 81 3.57 -22.77 -12.87
C ASP A 81 3.41 -22.17 -11.45
N GLY A 82 2.18 -21.86 -11.05
CA GLY A 82 1.87 -21.23 -9.77
C GLY A 82 1.97 -19.71 -9.78
N GLY A 83 2.40 -19.10 -10.89
CA GLY A 83 2.36 -17.65 -11.10
C GLY A 83 0.96 -17.10 -11.33
N TYR A 84 0.91 -15.82 -11.70
CA TYR A 84 -0.35 -15.10 -11.90
C TYR A 84 -0.29 -14.23 -13.15
N GLN A 85 -1.46 -13.99 -13.73
CA GLN A 85 -1.67 -12.98 -14.75
C GLN A 85 -2.79 -12.03 -14.29
N TYR A 86 -2.54 -10.74 -14.41
CA TYR A 86 -3.49 -9.68 -14.11
C TYR A 86 -3.77 -8.85 -15.37
N ILE A 87 -5.04 -8.52 -15.60
CA ILE A 87 -5.44 -7.47 -16.54
C ILE A 87 -6.02 -6.34 -15.71
N ILE A 88 -5.27 -5.24 -15.61
CA ILE A 88 -5.64 -4.05 -14.85
C ILE A 88 -6.39 -3.09 -15.78
N LYS A 89 -7.64 -2.80 -15.43
CA LYS A 89 -8.51 -1.89 -16.17
C LYS A 89 -8.73 -0.60 -15.40
N ASP A 90 -8.94 0.51 -16.11
CA ASP A 90 -9.41 1.75 -15.50
C ASP A 90 -10.92 1.72 -15.25
N ILE A 91 -11.45 2.80 -14.68
CA ILE A 91 -12.88 2.97 -14.38
C ILE A 91 -13.80 2.97 -15.62
N THR A 92 -13.24 3.12 -16.82
CA THR A 92 -13.98 3.04 -18.08
C THR A 92 -13.97 1.63 -18.67
N GLY A 93 -13.26 0.70 -18.02
CA GLY A 93 -13.08 -0.68 -18.47
C GLY A 93 -11.93 -0.85 -19.46
N ALA A 94 -11.12 0.18 -19.72
CA ALA A 94 -10.02 0.10 -20.66
C ALA A 94 -8.83 -0.64 -20.04
N GLU A 95 -8.31 -1.64 -20.76
CA GLU A 95 -7.18 -2.47 -20.33
C GLU A 95 -5.89 -1.66 -20.37
N CYS A 96 -5.40 -1.24 -19.21
CA CYS A 96 -4.22 -0.37 -19.07
C CYS A 96 -2.92 -1.17 -18.95
N CYS A 97 -2.94 -2.32 -18.30
CA CYS A 97 -1.75 -3.12 -18.04
C CYS A 97 -2.07 -4.62 -18.03
N LEU A 98 -1.27 -5.40 -18.76
CA LEU A 98 -1.13 -6.84 -18.57
C LEU A 98 0.08 -7.06 -17.67
N LEU A 99 -0.11 -7.67 -16.51
CA LEU A 99 0.97 -8.04 -15.58
C LEU A 99 1.05 -9.57 -15.48
N ILE A 100 2.26 -10.12 -15.56
CA ILE A 100 2.56 -11.54 -15.36
C ILE A 100 3.61 -11.65 -14.26
N THR A 101 3.39 -12.52 -13.29
CA THR A 101 4.27 -12.71 -12.13
C THR A 101 4.55 -14.19 -11.91
N ASN A 102 5.72 -14.48 -11.34
CA ASN A 102 5.94 -15.78 -10.70
C ASN A 102 5.13 -15.90 -9.38
N LYS A 103 5.16 -17.07 -8.74
CA LYS A 103 4.36 -17.40 -7.55
C LYS A 103 4.55 -16.39 -6.40
N ASP A 104 5.76 -15.91 -6.18
CA ASP A 104 6.13 -15.09 -5.02
C ASP A 104 6.33 -13.60 -5.36
N PHE A 105 5.97 -13.18 -6.58
CA PHE A 105 6.05 -11.80 -7.05
C PHE A 105 7.48 -11.22 -7.10
N THR A 106 8.52 -12.05 -6.98
CA THR A 106 9.92 -11.59 -7.04
C THR A 106 10.38 -11.27 -8.47
N ASN A 107 9.78 -11.92 -9.47
CA ASN A 107 10.06 -11.69 -10.88
C ASN A 107 8.77 -11.46 -11.67
N CYS A 108 8.62 -10.25 -12.17
CA CYS A 108 7.41 -9.77 -12.81
C CYS A 108 7.71 -9.17 -14.18
N SER A 109 6.71 -9.19 -15.05
CA SER A 109 6.78 -8.55 -16.37
C SER A 109 5.42 -7.95 -16.74
N CYS A 110 5.41 -6.82 -17.44
CA CYS A 110 4.16 -6.21 -17.87
C CYS A 110 4.21 -5.53 -19.23
N ALA A 111 3.09 -5.57 -19.95
CA ALA A 111 2.83 -4.74 -21.14
C ALA A 111 1.84 -3.63 -20.79
N LEU A 112 2.08 -2.42 -21.32
CA LEU A 112 1.25 -1.24 -21.04
C LEU A 112 0.50 -0.77 -22.29
N ASN A 113 -0.74 -0.37 -22.12
CA ASN A 113 -1.64 -0.01 -23.21
C ASN A 113 -2.10 1.44 -23.15
N GLY A 114 -2.51 1.96 -24.31
CA GLY A 114 -3.13 3.28 -24.41
C GLY A 114 -2.16 4.45 -24.34
N ASN A 115 -2.69 5.60 -23.92
CA ASN A 115 -1.98 6.88 -23.83
C ASN A 115 -1.13 6.97 -22.54
N TYR A 116 -0.42 8.09 -22.36
CA TYR A 116 0.43 8.33 -21.19
C TYR A 116 -0.28 8.09 -19.85
N ASN A 117 -1.51 8.59 -19.69
CA ASN A 117 -2.26 8.45 -18.45
C ASN A 117 -2.62 7.00 -18.16
N MET A 118 -3.09 6.26 -19.17
CA MET A 118 -3.41 4.83 -19.04
C MET A 118 -2.17 4.01 -18.69
N ARG A 119 -1.04 4.29 -19.35
CA ARG A 119 0.23 3.59 -19.08
C ARG A 119 0.76 3.87 -17.69
N SER A 120 0.74 5.14 -17.25
CA SER A 120 1.17 5.52 -15.90
C SER A 120 0.25 4.91 -14.85
N PHE A 121 -1.06 4.94 -15.06
CA PHE A 121 -2.05 4.31 -14.18
C PHE A 121 -1.83 2.80 -14.07
N GLY A 122 -1.71 2.10 -15.20
CA GLY A 122 -1.51 0.66 -15.25
C GLY A 122 -0.22 0.25 -14.56
N LEU A 123 0.89 0.94 -14.83
CA LEU A 123 2.18 0.66 -14.22
C LEU A 123 2.19 0.92 -12.70
N ASN A 124 1.58 2.02 -12.24
CA ASN A 124 1.48 2.31 -10.81
C ASN A 124 0.68 1.24 -10.05
N ASN A 125 -0.45 0.79 -10.61
CA ASN A 125 -1.27 -0.27 -10.00
C ASN A 125 -0.56 -1.62 -10.03
N ALA A 126 0.14 -1.96 -11.12
CA ALA A 126 0.95 -3.17 -11.20
C ALA A 126 2.01 -3.20 -10.08
N LEU A 127 2.76 -2.11 -9.91
CA LEU A 127 3.78 -2.00 -8.86
C LEU A 127 3.17 -2.08 -7.45
N MET A 128 2.00 -1.48 -7.24
CA MET A 128 1.28 -1.55 -5.96
C MET A 128 0.87 -2.99 -5.61
N LEU A 129 0.31 -3.71 -6.59
CA LEU A 129 -0.09 -5.12 -6.45
C LEU A 129 1.11 -6.01 -6.13
N ILE A 130 2.20 -5.88 -6.91
CA ILE A 130 3.44 -6.64 -6.69
C ILE A 130 3.96 -6.38 -5.28
N PHE A 131 4.05 -5.11 -4.87
CA PHE A 131 4.58 -4.75 -3.55
C PHE A 131 3.73 -5.31 -2.42
N ALA A 132 2.40 -5.17 -2.50
CA ALA A 132 1.50 -5.68 -1.47
C ALA A 132 1.62 -7.19 -1.28
N PHE A 133 1.71 -7.94 -2.39
CA PHE A 133 1.67 -9.40 -2.34
C PHE A 133 3.03 -10.04 -2.09
N ALA A 134 4.10 -9.53 -2.70
CA ALA A 134 5.47 -9.89 -2.31
C ALA A 134 5.73 -9.54 -0.83
N GLY A 135 5.15 -8.43 -0.36
CA GLY A 135 5.36 -7.88 0.98
C GLY A 135 4.84 -8.78 2.09
N ALA A 136 3.76 -9.52 1.85
CA ALA A 136 3.20 -10.46 2.81
C ALA A 136 4.25 -11.49 3.28
N HIS A 137 5.10 -12.00 2.37
CA HIS A 137 6.20 -12.92 2.70
C HIS A 137 7.39 -12.26 3.38
N LYS A 138 7.41 -10.92 3.47
CA LYS A 138 8.48 -10.11 4.08
C LYS A 138 7.97 -9.31 5.29
N GLN A 139 6.94 -9.81 5.96
CA GLN A 139 6.32 -9.18 7.13
C GLN A 139 5.97 -7.70 6.90
N THR A 140 5.48 -7.40 5.70
CA THR A 140 5.22 -6.06 5.21
C THR A 140 3.76 -5.96 4.76
N LEU A 141 3.05 -4.95 5.24
CA LEU A 141 1.66 -4.66 4.90
C LEU A 141 1.56 -3.30 4.22
N LEU A 142 0.87 -3.27 3.09
CA LEU A 142 0.33 -2.04 2.52
C LEU A 142 -1.08 -1.84 3.10
N ILE A 143 -1.32 -0.71 3.75
CA ILE A 143 -2.60 -0.43 4.42
C ILE A 143 -3.24 0.84 3.88
N HIS A 144 -4.56 0.82 3.72
CA HIS A 144 -5.34 1.98 3.30
C HIS A 144 -5.56 2.93 4.49
N ALA A 145 -4.69 3.93 4.62
CA ALA A 145 -4.64 4.85 5.75
C ALA A 145 -4.08 6.24 5.37
N SER A 146 -4.44 7.26 6.15
CA SER A 146 -3.72 8.54 6.14
C SER A 146 -2.75 8.56 7.33
N LEU A 147 -1.49 8.91 7.09
CA LEU A 147 -0.39 8.77 8.05
C LEU A 147 0.22 10.11 8.42
N VAL A 148 0.18 10.44 9.70
CA VAL A 148 0.87 11.59 10.30
C VAL A 148 1.98 11.10 11.21
N ARG A 149 3.07 11.86 11.28
CA ARG A 149 4.16 11.66 12.26
C ARG A 149 4.10 12.74 13.31
N ASN A 150 4.33 12.38 14.57
CA ASN A 150 4.61 13.32 15.64
C ASN A 150 5.63 12.69 16.61
N ASN A 151 6.63 13.45 17.07
CA ASN A 151 7.67 12.97 17.99
C ASN A 151 8.32 11.63 17.59
N ASN A 152 8.67 11.46 16.30
CA ASN A 152 9.24 10.23 15.71
C ASN A 152 8.34 8.98 15.70
N TYR A 153 7.08 9.12 16.12
CA TYR A 153 6.07 8.07 16.02
C TYR A 153 5.10 8.36 14.88
N GLY A 154 4.75 7.32 14.13
CA GLY A 154 3.74 7.37 13.07
C GLY A 154 2.37 6.94 13.60
N TYR A 155 1.34 7.70 13.27
CA TYR A 155 -0.04 7.46 13.64
C TYR A 155 -0.88 7.31 12.38
N ALA A 156 -1.36 6.08 12.14
CA ALA A 156 -2.14 5.75 10.96
C ALA A 156 -3.64 5.86 11.26
N PHE A 157 -4.37 6.62 10.46
CA PHE A 157 -5.82 6.68 10.53
C PHE A 157 -6.43 5.81 9.45
N ILE A 158 -7.19 4.80 9.85
CA ILE A 158 -7.95 3.91 8.95
C ILE A 158 -9.43 4.26 9.02
N ALA A 159 -10.18 4.01 7.95
CA ALA A 159 -11.63 4.18 7.97
C ALA A 159 -12.27 3.48 6.78
N LYS A 160 -13.59 3.27 6.85
CA LYS A 160 -14.38 2.98 5.64
C LYS A 160 -14.20 4.12 4.64
N SER A 161 -14.21 3.82 3.34
CA SER A 161 -14.05 4.85 2.30
C SER A 161 -14.99 6.04 2.53
N GLY A 162 -14.49 7.26 2.34
CA GLY A 162 -15.25 8.50 2.60
C GLY A 162 -15.35 8.94 4.07
N THR A 163 -14.71 8.25 5.02
CA THR A 163 -14.92 8.47 6.46
C THR A 163 -13.76 9.23 7.15
N GLY A 164 -13.48 10.46 6.71
CA GLY A 164 -12.79 11.46 7.55
C GLY A 164 -11.27 11.33 7.81
N LYS A 165 -10.57 10.33 7.26
CA LYS A 165 -9.11 10.13 7.46
C LYS A 165 -8.28 11.39 7.23
N SER A 166 -8.39 11.97 6.03
CA SER A 166 -7.65 13.19 5.65
C SER A 166 -8.12 14.42 6.44
N THR A 167 -9.38 14.45 6.89
CA THR A 167 -9.85 15.49 7.82
C THR A 167 -9.09 15.42 9.13
N GLN A 168 -8.94 14.22 9.71
CA GLN A 168 -8.24 14.06 10.97
C GLN A 168 -6.75 14.40 10.85
N VAL A 169 -6.10 13.96 9.78
CA VAL A 169 -4.70 14.35 9.52
C VAL A 169 -4.56 15.86 9.35
N SER A 170 -5.47 16.52 8.63
CA SER A 170 -5.49 17.98 8.52
C SER A 170 -5.61 18.68 9.87
N MET A 171 -6.44 18.15 10.79
CA MET A 171 -6.55 18.68 12.15
C MET A 171 -5.24 18.50 12.94
N TRP A 172 -4.57 17.36 12.81
CA TRP A 172 -3.26 17.13 13.44
C TRP A 172 -2.21 18.11 12.93
N LEU A 173 -2.10 18.30 11.61
CA LEU A 173 -1.14 19.23 11.02
C LEU A 173 -1.38 20.70 11.45
N ARG A 174 -2.63 21.07 11.73
CA ARG A 174 -3.01 22.43 12.14
C ARG A 174 -2.83 22.69 13.63
N TYR A 175 -3.12 21.70 14.47
CA TYR A 175 -3.32 21.93 15.90
C TYR A 175 -2.40 21.13 16.82
N ILE A 176 -1.75 20.08 16.32
CA ILE A 176 -0.79 19.29 17.11
C ILE A 176 0.62 19.65 16.65
N ALA A 177 1.29 20.49 17.44
CA ALA A 177 2.64 21.00 17.13
C ALA A 177 3.64 19.86 16.90
N GLY A 178 4.51 20.03 15.90
CA GLY A 178 5.51 19.03 15.51
C GLY A 178 4.99 17.92 14.60
N SER A 179 3.74 18.01 14.13
CA SER A 179 3.16 17.01 13.23
C SER A 179 3.53 17.23 11.76
N ASP A 180 3.81 16.15 11.02
CA ASP A 180 4.04 16.19 9.58
C ASP A 180 3.40 15.01 8.83
N LEU A 181 2.95 15.24 7.59
CA LEU A 181 2.27 14.23 6.77
C LEU A 181 3.29 13.28 6.14
N MET A 182 3.22 11.98 6.41
CA MET A 182 4.12 10.99 5.79
C MET A 182 3.55 10.38 4.50
N ASN A 183 2.23 10.13 4.47
CA ASN A 183 1.52 9.55 3.32
C ASN A 183 0.00 9.75 3.48
N ASP A 184 -0.74 9.83 2.36
CA ASP A 184 -2.20 10.00 2.38
C ASP A 184 -2.90 9.02 1.43
N ASP A 185 -2.64 7.71 1.54
CA ASP A 185 -3.55 6.63 1.11
C ASP A 185 -3.02 5.23 1.45
N ASN A 186 -1.76 4.94 1.11
CA ASN A 186 -1.19 3.60 1.16
C ASN A 186 0.18 3.57 1.88
N PRO A 187 0.26 3.97 3.16
CA PRO A 187 1.48 3.77 3.93
C PRO A 187 1.82 2.29 4.09
N ILE A 188 3.08 2.04 4.42
CA ILE A 188 3.63 0.67 4.55
C ILE A 188 3.97 0.42 6.01
N VAL A 189 3.47 -0.68 6.58
CA VAL A 189 3.85 -1.17 7.91
C VAL A 189 4.79 -2.37 7.73
N ARG A 190 5.92 -2.38 8.44
CA ARG A 190 6.86 -3.50 8.45
C ARG A 190 7.19 -3.94 9.86
N PHE A 191 7.34 -5.24 10.05
CA PHE A 191 7.94 -5.80 11.25
C PHE A 191 9.45 -5.98 11.03
N ILE A 192 10.28 -5.24 11.77
CA ILE A 192 11.75 -5.22 11.62
C ILE A 192 12.36 -5.22 13.03
N ASP A 193 13.32 -6.11 13.28
CA ASP A 193 14.05 -6.20 14.55
C ASP A 193 13.14 -6.23 15.79
N ASN A 194 12.08 -7.04 15.71
CA ASN A 194 11.05 -7.20 16.73
C ASN A 194 10.13 -5.98 16.99
N GLU A 195 10.16 -4.96 16.13
CA GLU A 195 9.32 -3.78 16.26
C GLU A 195 8.54 -3.47 14.98
N PHE A 196 7.37 -2.84 15.14
CA PHE A 196 6.63 -2.31 14.00
C PHE A 196 7.09 -0.90 13.65
N TRP A 197 7.42 -0.73 12.37
CA TRP A 197 7.77 0.53 11.75
C TRP A 197 6.73 0.87 10.69
N ILE A 198 6.52 2.16 10.48
CA ILE A 198 5.62 2.66 9.45
C ILE A 198 6.33 3.68 8.56
N PHE A 199 6.04 3.61 7.27
CA PHE A 199 6.75 4.31 6.22
C PHE A 199 5.80 5.08 5.32
N GLY A 200 6.30 6.18 4.75
CA GLY A 200 5.70 6.74 3.53
C GLY A 200 5.91 5.80 2.34
N SER A 201 5.18 6.04 1.25
CA SER A 201 5.20 5.19 0.06
C SER A 201 5.05 6.02 -1.22
N PRO A 202 5.34 5.46 -2.41
CA PRO A 202 5.08 6.11 -3.69
C PRO A 202 3.59 6.11 -4.08
N TRP A 203 2.71 5.53 -3.25
CA TRP A 203 1.27 5.48 -3.47
C TRP A 203 0.57 6.39 -2.46
N SER A 204 -0.01 7.47 -2.96
CA SER A 204 -0.74 8.47 -2.17
C SER A 204 -2.02 8.84 -2.91
N GLY A 205 -3.00 9.32 -2.17
CA GLY A 205 -4.34 9.58 -2.65
C GLY A 205 -4.46 10.96 -3.27
N LYS A 206 -5.57 11.65 -2.99
CA LYS A 206 -5.85 12.98 -3.55
C LYS A 206 -4.79 14.01 -3.20
N THR A 207 -4.13 13.87 -2.06
CA THR A 207 -2.99 14.70 -1.67
C THR A 207 -1.70 14.01 -2.11
N PRO A 208 -0.96 14.53 -3.10
CA PRO A 208 0.34 13.98 -3.45
C PRO A 208 1.31 14.10 -2.26
N CYS A 209 1.70 12.96 -1.69
CA CYS A 209 2.66 12.88 -0.59
C CYS A 209 3.53 11.64 -0.76
N TYR A 210 4.61 11.78 -1.55
CA TYR A 210 5.55 10.71 -1.86
C TYR A 210 6.83 10.96 -1.08
N ARG A 211 6.92 10.41 0.14
CA ARG A 211 8.04 10.69 1.05
C ARG A 211 8.72 9.40 1.48
N ASN A 212 10.02 9.32 1.24
CA ASN A 212 10.86 8.23 1.72
C ASN A 212 11.27 8.48 3.19
N VAL A 213 10.31 8.31 4.08
CA VAL A 213 10.45 8.57 5.52
C VAL A 213 9.95 7.38 6.34
N LYS A 214 10.54 7.19 7.53
CA LYS A 214 10.27 6.11 8.48
C LYS A 214 9.96 6.70 9.86
N ALA A 215 9.09 6.03 10.62
CA ALA A 215 8.78 6.32 12.01
C ALA A 215 8.45 5.01 12.75
N LYS A 216 8.68 4.97 14.07
CA LYS A 216 8.19 3.84 14.87
C LYS A 216 6.66 3.90 14.88
N LEU A 217 5.99 2.76 14.76
CA LEU A 217 4.53 2.77 14.76
C LEU A 217 4.03 3.10 16.17
N GLY A 218 3.30 4.20 16.32
CA GLY A 218 2.73 4.61 17.60
C GLY A 218 1.37 3.96 17.85
N ALA A 219 0.43 4.18 16.93
CA ALA A 219 -0.90 3.59 16.99
C ALA A 219 -1.56 3.53 15.60
N ILE A 220 -2.55 2.65 15.49
CA ILE A 220 -3.51 2.69 14.37
C ILE A 220 -4.89 3.00 14.94
N THR A 221 -5.52 4.03 14.38
CA THR A 221 -6.78 4.57 14.88
C THR A 221 -7.84 4.52 13.79
N ARG A 222 -8.91 3.78 14.05
CA ARG A 222 -10.09 3.77 13.19
C ARG A 222 -10.93 5.02 13.41
N ILE A 223 -11.27 5.72 12.35
CA ILE A 223 -12.20 6.85 12.40
C ILE A 223 -13.64 6.34 12.40
N ASP A 224 -14.43 6.84 13.34
CA ASP A 224 -15.86 6.68 13.43
C ASP A 224 -16.54 8.04 13.61
N ARG A 225 -17.60 8.32 12.83
CA ARG A 225 -18.31 9.60 12.93
C ARG A 225 -19.26 9.54 14.11
N ALA A 226 -19.15 10.50 15.02
CA ALA A 226 -20.00 10.57 16.19
C ALA A 226 -20.41 12.01 16.52
N SER A 227 -21.36 12.15 17.44
CA SER A 227 -21.81 13.45 17.95
C SER A 227 -20.91 14.01 19.06
N THR A 228 -19.99 13.20 19.59
CA THR A 228 -19.05 13.58 20.65
C THR A 228 -17.66 13.01 20.38
N ASN A 229 -16.64 13.71 20.87
CA ASN A 229 -15.24 13.32 20.71
C ASN A 229 -14.84 12.34 21.83
N SER A 230 -14.48 11.11 21.48
CA SER A 230 -13.96 10.11 22.42
C SER A 230 -13.05 9.10 21.74
N VAL A 231 -12.17 8.48 22.52
CA VAL A 231 -11.20 7.48 22.04
C VAL A 231 -11.38 6.21 22.85
N GLU A 232 -11.55 5.10 22.15
CA GLU A 232 -11.68 3.76 22.74
C GLU A 232 -10.51 2.89 22.29
N LYS A 233 -9.88 2.16 23.21
CA LYS A 233 -8.92 1.10 22.86
C LYS A 233 -9.70 -0.15 22.47
N LEU A 234 -9.45 -0.67 21.26
CA LEU A 234 -10.15 -1.85 20.78
C LEU A 234 -9.61 -3.13 21.45
N PRO A 235 -10.49 -4.05 21.88
CA PRO A 235 -10.06 -5.39 22.27
C PRO A 235 -9.52 -6.16 21.05
N PRO A 236 -8.65 -7.17 21.23
CA PRO A 236 -7.91 -7.81 20.14
C PRO A 236 -8.76 -8.27 18.95
N ILE A 237 -9.90 -8.90 19.20
CA ILE A 237 -10.80 -9.40 18.14
C ILE A 237 -11.36 -8.23 17.30
N GLN A 238 -11.76 -7.13 17.94
CA GLN A 238 -12.27 -5.97 17.24
C GLN A 238 -11.15 -5.21 16.51
N ALA A 239 -9.96 -5.15 17.10
CA ALA A 239 -8.78 -4.58 16.47
C ALA A 239 -8.44 -5.31 15.17
N PHE A 240 -8.36 -6.65 15.21
CA PHE A 240 -8.13 -7.49 14.04
C PHE A 240 -9.20 -7.26 12.95
N ALA A 241 -10.48 -7.31 13.34
CA ALA A 241 -11.60 -7.10 12.41
C ALA A 241 -11.61 -5.69 11.80
N SER A 242 -11.08 -4.69 12.50
CA SER A 242 -10.96 -3.31 12.01
C SER A 242 -9.82 -3.12 11.00
N LEU A 243 -8.71 -3.84 11.20
CA LEU A 243 -7.48 -3.72 10.40
C LEU A 243 -7.55 -4.51 9.10
N LEU A 244 -8.05 -5.74 9.15
CA LEU A 244 -8.06 -6.67 8.02
C LEU A 244 -8.65 -6.07 6.74
N PRO A 245 -9.81 -5.36 6.76
CA PRO A 245 -10.36 -4.74 5.55
C PRO A 245 -9.52 -3.58 5.00
N SER A 246 -8.63 -3.02 5.81
CA SER A 246 -7.75 -1.92 5.40
C SER A 246 -6.44 -2.43 4.78
N CYS A 247 -6.13 -3.72 4.86
CA CYS A 247 -4.92 -4.29 4.30
C CYS A 247 -5.15 -4.81 2.87
N SER A 248 -4.23 -4.55 1.95
CA SER A 248 -4.23 -5.18 0.63
C SER A 248 -3.99 -6.69 0.79
N SER A 249 -4.98 -7.52 0.43
CA SER A 249 -4.93 -8.97 0.66
C SER A 249 -5.51 -9.78 -0.50
N MET A 250 -4.85 -10.88 -0.88
CA MET A 250 -5.38 -11.85 -1.83
C MET A 250 -6.15 -12.95 -1.11
N LYS A 251 -7.42 -12.68 -0.77
CA LYS A 251 -8.26 -13.61 0.01
C LYS A 251 -8.42 -15.02 -0.59
N TRP A 252 -8.16 -15.17 -1.89
CA TRP A 252 -8.26 -16.42 -2.61
C TRP A 252 -6.93 -17.19 -2.64
N ASP A 253 -5.83 -16.54 -2.28
CA ASP A 253 -4.52 -17.17 -2.13
C ASP A 253 -4.27 -17.43 -0.64
N THR A 254 -4.38 -18.70 -0.23
CA THR A 254 -4.28 -19.08 1.17
C THR A 254 -2.93 -18.73 1.79
N ASP A 255 -1.83 -18.88 1.03
CA ASP A 255 -0.47 -18.63 1.53
C ASP A 255 -0.30 -17.13 1.85
N ILE A 256 -0.67 -16.26 0.91
CA ILE A 256 -0.55 -14.80 1.06
C ILE A 256 -1.54 -14.27 2.10
N TYR A 257 -2.78 -14.78 2.08
CA TYR A 257 -3.80 -14.35 3.04
C TYR A 257 -3.43 -14.72 4.48
N ASN A 258 -2.91 -15.93 4.71
CA ASN A 258 -2.45 -16.34 6.04
C ASN A 258 -1.27 -15.49 6.51
N ALA A 259 -0.28 -15.22 5.64
CA ALA A 259 0.83 -14.33 5.98
C ALA A 259 0.35 -12.91 6.38
N VAL A 260 -0.65 -12.36 5.69
CA VAL A 260 -1.29 -11.09 6.09
C VAL A 260 -1.95 -11.22 7.47
N CYS A 261 -2.71 -12.29 7.72
CA CYS A 261 -3.37 -12.52 9.01
C CYS A 261 -2.36 -12.64 10.16
N ASP A 262 -1.23 -13.31 9.94
CA ASP A 262 -0.17 -13.48 10.93
C ASP A 262 0.46 -12.12 11.30
N ILE A 263 0.72 -11.26 10.30
CA ILE A 263 1.25 -9.91 10.56
C ILE A 263 0.24 -9.07 11.34
N ILE A 264 -1.04 -9.09 10.96
CA ILE A 264 -2.10 -8.36 11.67
C ILE A 264 -2.24 -8.87 13.11
N THR A 265 -2.19 -10.18 13.32
CA THR A 265 -2.25 -10.78 14.67
C THR A 265 -1.13 -10.24 15.54
N LYS A 266 0.12 -10.28 15.03
CA LYS A 266 1.28 -9.73 15.74
C LYS A 266 1.18 -8.23 16.00
N LEU A 267 0.61 -7.49 15.04
CA LEU A 267 0.37 -6.05 15.16
C LEU A 267 -0.61 -5.76 16.30
N VAL A 268 -1.70 -6.50 16.39
CA VAL A 268 -2.70 -6.38 17.47
C VAL A 268 -2.13 -6.75 18.83
N GLU A 269 -1.22 -7.72 18.90
CA GLU A 269 -0.55 -8.13 20.13
C GLU A 269 0.43 -7.08 20.67
N THR A 270 1.07 -6.31 19.79
CA THR A 270 2.21 -5.44 20.13
C THR A 270 1.94 -3.96 20.00
N THR A 271 0.87 -3.57 19.30
CA THR A 271 0.52 -2.17 19.02
C THR A 271 -0.89 -1.88 19.49
N ASN A 272 -1.08 -0.74 20.14
CA ASN A 272 -2.41 -0.31 20.56
C ASN A 272 -3.23 0.15 19.35
N ILE A 273 -4.41 -0.45 19.18
CA ILE A 273 -5.37 -0.12 18.13
C ILE A 273 -6.58 0.57 18.78
N TYR A 274 -7.01 1.69 18.22
CA TYR A 274 -8.07 2.52 18.79
C TYR A 274 -9.20 2.77 17.80
N THR A 275 -10.35 3.19 18.32
CA THR A 275 -11.39 3.91 17.57
C THR A 275 -11.45 5.34 18.09
N LEU A 276 -11.44 6.30 17.17
CA LEU A 276 -11.76 7.70 17.44
C LEU A 276 -13.18 7.97 16.95
N HIS A 277 -14.09 8.18 17.90
CA HIS A 277 -15.41 8.72 17.65
C HIS A 277 -15.28 10.24 17.61
N CYS A 278 -15.53 10.88 16.46
CA CYS A 278 -15.22 12.31 16.34
C CYS A 278 -16.15 13.15 15.46
N LEU A 279 -16.19 14.43 15.84
CA LEU A 279 -16.55 15.57 14.99
C LEU A 279 -15.30 16.07 14.22
N PRO A 280 -15.46 16.75 13.07
CA PRO A 280 -14.33 17.27 12.29
C PRO A 280 -13.78 18.59 12.87
N ASN A 281 -13.40 18.60 14.15
CA ASN A 281 -12.98 19.80 14.87
C ASN A 281 -11.59 19.64 15.51
N LYS A 282 -11.06 20.75 16.04
CA LYS A 282 -9.77 20.80 16.73
C LYS A 282 -9.71 19.83 17.93
N GLU A 283 -10.77 19.81 18.74
CA GLU A 283 -10.85 18.96 19.94
C GLU A 283 -10.68 17.47 19.62
N ALA A 284 -11.20 16.99 18.49
CA ALA A 284 -11.01 15.61 18.05
C ALA A 284 -9.53 15.23 17.85
N ALA A 285 -8.71 16.16 17.34
CA ALA A 285 -7.27 15.93 17.22
C ALA A 285 -6.59 15.93 18.59
N GLU A 286 -6.95 16.86 19.46
CA GLU A 286 -6.37 17.00 20.80
C GLU A 286 -6.67 15.79 21.68
N VAL A 287 -7.93 15.34 21.76
CA VAL A 287 -8.34 14.15 22.54
C VAL A 287 -7.71 12.89 21.96
N CYS A 288 -7.65 12.77 20.63
CA CYS A 288 -6.98 11.67 19.96
C CYS A 288 -5.49 11.61 20.33
N TYR A 289 -4.75 12.69 20.09
CA TYR A 289 -3.33 12.78 20.38
C TYR A 289 -3.05 12.53 21.87
N ALA A 290 -3.78 13.19 22.77
CA ALA A 290 -3.60 13.04 24.21
C ALA A 290 -3.87 11.61 24.71
N THR A 291 -4.59 10.78 23.97
CA THR A 291 -4.86 9.38 24.35
C THR A 291 -3.86 8.42 23.71
N ILE A 292 -3.60 8.55 22.42
CA ILE A 292 -2.82 7.55 21.65
C ILE A 292 -1.31 7.79 21.72
N SER A 293 -0.86 8.97 22.18
CA SER A 293 0.56 9.24 22.44
C SER A 293 1.00 8.82 23.85
N LYS A 294 0.06 8.49 24.75
CA LYS A 294 0.38 8.08 26.13
C LYS A 294 0.84 6.62 26.15
N GLY A 295 2.09 6.39 26.56
CA GLY A 295 2.71 5.07 26.64
C GLY A 295 3.77 4.79 25.57
N LEU A 296 4.20 5.83 24.86
CA LEU A 296 5.34 5.86 23.93
C LEU A 296 6.53 6.62 24.52
#